data_AF-A0A9X0CLE2-F1
#
_entry.id   AF-A0A9X0CLE2-F1
#
_cell.length_a   1.000
_cell.length_b   1.000
_cell.length_c   1.000
_cell.angle_alpha   90.00
_cell.angle_beta   90.00
_cell.angle_gamma   90.00
#
_symmetry.space_group_name_H-M   'P 1'
#
loop_
_entity.id
_entity.type
_entity.pdbx_description
1 polymer ?
#
loop_
_entity_poly.entity_id
_entity_poly.type
_entity_poly.pdbx_seq_one_letter_code
_entity_poly.pdbx_strand_id
1 'polypeptide(L)'
;MEHTIGGTKVLINSMGANKTKKAVLRSTSAVHGEQEIAFSYDQAACVTANSICHTRKSSVVDKQLMMEDLRKILPFTLVPGRCHASFPHIPSSPTKLIDWPKFHEDCANTRGK
;
A
#
# COMPACT_ATOMS: atom_id res chain seq x y z
N MET A 1 17.10 -0.98 -25.44
CA MET A 1 16.90 0.46 -25.63
C MET A 1 15.52 0.94 -25.12
N GLU A 2 14.66 0.08 -24.57
CA GLU A 2 13.31 0.50 -24.13
C GLU A 2 13.29 1.16 -22.74
N HIS A 3 14.19 0.77 -21.82
CA HIS A 3 14.26 1.31 -20.46
C HIS A 3 14.69 2.80 -20.41
N THR A 4 15.45 3.26 -21.41
CA THR A 4 15.86 4.67 -21.51
C THR A 4 14.73 5.59 -21.97
N ILE A 5 13.77 5.06 -22.75
CA ILE A 5 12.66 5.83 -23.33
C ILE A 5 11.73 6.37 -22.23
N GLY A 6 11.50 5.59 -21.17
CA GLY A 6 10.67 6.00 -20.04
C GLY A 6 11.21 7.25 -19.33
N GLY A 7 12.51 7.24 -18.99
CA GLY A 7 13.18 8.37 -18.33
C GLY A 7 13.21 9.62 -19.20
N THR A 8 13.57 9.46 -20.48
CA THR A 8 13.59 10.58 -21.43
C THR A 8 12.20 11.19 -21.64
N LYS A 9 11.14 10.37 -21.69
CA LYS A 9 9.76 10.84 -21.82
C LYS A 9 9.32 11.68 -20.61
N VAL A 10 9.64 11.24 -19.39
CA VAL A 10 9.32 11.99 -18.17
C VAL A 10 10.02 13.35 -18.18
N LEU A 11 11.31 13.38 -18.54
CA LEU A 11 12.07 14.62 -18.61
C LEU A 11 11.54 15.58 -19.68
N ILE A 12 11.23 15.10 -20.88
CA ILE A 12 10.66 15.95 -21.95
C ILE A 12 9.29 16.51 -21.53
N ASN A 13 8.50 15.74 -20.78
CA ASN A 13 7.22 16.20 -20.27
C ASN A 13 7.37 17.27 -19.18
N SER A 14 8.38 17.16 -18.31
CA SER A 14 8.62 18.14 -17.23
C SER A 14 9.14 19.50 -17.74
N MET A 15 9.74 19.56 -18.94
CA MET A 15 10.26 20.81 -19.54
C MET A 15 9.19 21.87 -19.88
N GLY A 16 7.90 21.52 -19.86
CA GLY A 16 6.80 22.48 -20.08
C GLY A 16 6.89 23.20 -21.43
N ALA A 17 6.83 24.54 -21.42
CA ALA A 17 6.92 25.36 -22.64
C ALA A 17 8.34 25.44 -23.23
N ASN A 18 9.39 25.05 -22.49
CA ASN A 18 10.80 25.22 -22.89
C ASN A 18 11.31 24.04 -23.75
N LYS A 19 10.52 23.59 -24.73
CA LYS A 19 10.85 22.45 -25.61
C LYS A 19 11.57 22.89 -26.88
N THR A 20 12.65 23.64 -26.73
CA THR A 20 13.51 23.98 -27.88
C THR A 20 14.34 22.76 -28.29
N LYS A 21 14.67 22.61 -29.58
CA LYS A 21 15.50 21.49 -30.06
C LYS A 21 16.82 21.36 -29.29
N LYS A 22 17.46 22.50 -28.99
CA LYS A 22 18.71 22.54 -28.20
C LYS A 22 18.49 22.10 -26.76
N ALA A 23 17.39 22.53 -26.12
CA ALA A 23 17.10 22.13 -24.75
C ALA A 23 16.80 20.64 -24.66
N VAL A 24 15.96 20.12 -25.56
CA VAL A 24 15.62 18.68 -25.60
C VAL A 24 16.87 17.84 -25.77
N LEU A 25 17.75 18.20 -26.71
CA LEU A 25 18.95 17.42 -27.01
C LEU A 25 19.96 17.43 -25.85
N ARG A 26 20.11 18.56 -25.14
CA ARG A 26 20.92 18.62 -23.91
C ARG A 26 20.35 17.74 -22.82
N SER A 27 19.05 17.88 -22.56
CA SER A 27 18.33 17.14 -21.53
C SER A 27 18.37 15.63 -21.80
N THR A 28 18.09 15.19 -23.03
CA THR A 28 18.12 13.76 -23.39
C THR A 28 19.50 13.14 -23.26
N SER A 29 20.57 13.89 -23.54
CA SER A 29 21.95 13.41 -23.41
C SER A 29 22.40 13.31 -21.95
N ALA A 30 21.84 14.13 -21.06
CA ALA A 30 22.18 14.13 -19.63
C ALA A 30 21.41 13.07 -18.81
N VAL A 31 20.23 12.64 -19.28
CA VAL A 31 19.35 11.67 -18.59
C VAL A 31 20.08 10.47 -18.01
N HIS A 32 21.00 9.88 -18.77
CA HIS A 32 21.65 8.66 -18.34
C HIS A 32 22.56 8.88 -17.13
N GLY A 33 23.35 9.96 -17.14
CA GLY A 33 24.20 10.33 -16.01
C GLY A 33 23.39 10.74 -14.78
N GLU A 34 22.27 11.44 -14.96
CA GLU A 34 21.36 11.77 -13.86
C GLU A 34 20.79 10.52 -13.18
N GLN A 35 20.40 9.52 -13.98
CA GLN A 35 19.89 8.25 -13.46
C GLN A 35 20.96 7.45 -12.70
N GLU A 36 22.19 7.44 -13.22
CA GLU A 36 23.32 6.75 -12.58
C GLU A 36 23.71 7.38 -11.25
N ILE A 37 23.72 8.71 -11.18
CA ILE A 37 23.96 9.46 -9.94
C ILE A 37 22.85 9.16 -8.91
N ALA A 38 21.59 9.21 -9.32
CA ALA A 38 20.45 8.92 -8.45
C ALA A 38 20.52 7.48 -7.91
N PHE A 39 20.80 6.50 -8.78
CA PHE A 39 20.95 5.11 -8.39
C PHE A 39 22.10 4.90 -7.39
N SER A 40 23.25 5.52 -7.64
CA SER A 40 24.42 5.43 -6.77
C SER A 40 24.15 6.05 -5.40
N TYR A 41 23.42 7.17 -5.37
CA TYR A 41 23.01 7.82 -4.13
C TYR A 41 22.05 6.95 -3.32
N ASP A 42 21.00 6.42 -3.95
CA ASP A 42 20.00 5.57 -3.29
C ASP A 42 20.65 4.30 -2.71
N GLN A 43 21.61 3.72 -3.44
CA GLN A 43 22.40 2.59 -2.95
C GLN A 43 23.24 2.94 -1.72
N ALA A 44 23.95 4.07 -1.76
CA ALA A 44 24.79 4.53 -0.63
C ALA A 44 23.95 4.91 0.60
N ALA A 45 22.75 5.45 0.40
CA ALA A 45 21.84 5.86 1.46
C ALA A 45 20.93 4.71 1.96
N CYS A 46 21.09 3.50 1.43
CA CYS A 46 20.22 2.35 1.72
C CYS A 46 18.72 2.65 1.53
N VAL A 47 18.39 3.52 0.57
CA VAL A 47 17.01 3.85 0.23
C VAL A 47 16.40 2.64 -0.47
N THR A 48 15.40 2.05 0.17
CA THR A 48 14.67 0.93 -0.42
C THR A 48 13.85 1.41 -1.61
N ALA A 49 13.87 0.63 -2.70
CA ALA A 49 13.08 0.95 -3.89
C ALA A 49 11.60 1.09 -3.51
N ASN A 50 10.96 2.17 -3.96
CA ASN A 50 9.53 2.38 -3.74
C ASN A 50 8.75 1.17 -4.26
N SER A 51 7.88 0.61 -3.42
CA SER A 51 6.99 -0.47 -3.82
C SER A 51 6.11 0.01 -4.98
N ILE A 52 6.29 -0.62 -6.13
CA ILE A 52 5.54 -0.28 -7.33
C ILE A 52 4.11 -0.75 -7.09
N CYS A 53 3.18 0.20 -6.95
CA CYS A 53 1.76 -0.13 -6.97
C CYS A 53 1.47 -0.90 -8.25
N HIS A 54 0.91 -2.11 -8.15
CA HIS A 54 0.63 -2.94 -9.31
C HIS A 54 -0.24 -2.15 -10.31
N THR A 55 0.36 -1.71 -11.41
CA THR A 55 -0.30 -0.93 -12.48
C THR A 55 -1.42 -1.72 -13.16
N ARG A 56 -1.42 -3.04 -13.03
CA ARG A 56 -2.45 -3.91 -13.57
C ARG A 56 -3.67 -3.90 -12.63
N LYS A 57 -4.72 -3.17 -13.03
CA LYS A 57 -6.06 -3.36 -12.48
C LYS A 57 -6.37 -4.86 -12.47
N SER A 58 -6.74 -5.40 -11.31
CA SER A 58 -7.13 -6.81 -11.20
C SER A 58 -8.17 -7.14 -12.27
N SER A 59 -8.00 -8.28 -12.94
CA SER A 59 -8.87 -8.67 -14.04
C SER A 59 -10.30 -8.79 -13.52
N VAL A 60 -11.27 -8.41 -14.34
CA VAL A 60 -12.69 -8.63 -14.03
C VAL A 60 -12.96 -10.10 -13.71
N VAL A 61 -12.23 -11.00 -14.39
CA VAL A 61 -12.27 -12.46 -14.17
C VAL A 61 -11.80 -12.83 -12.76
N ASP A 62 -10.71 -12.24 -12.28
CA ASP A 62 -10.17 -12.54 -10.94
C ASP A 62 -11.16 -12.12 -9.85
N LYS A 63 -11.84 -10.98 -10.04
CA LYS A 63 -12.88 -10.51 -9.13
C LYS A 63 -14.09 -11.44 -9.12
N GLN A 64 -14.50 -11.93 -10.29
CA GLN A 64 -15.62 -12.84 -10.43
C GLN A 64 -15.35 -14.16 -9.71
N LEU A 65 -14.19 -14.76 -9.94
CA LEU A 65 -13.74 -15.98 -9.26
C LEU A 65 -13.71 -15.81 -7.73
N MET A 66 -13.12 -14.71 -7.26
CA MET A 66 -13.05 -14.42 -5.83
C MET A 66 -14.45 -14.28 -5.21
N MET A 67 -15.39 -13.65 -5.93
CA MET A 67 -16.77 -13.52 -5.47
C MET A 67 -17.52 -14.86 -5.44
N GLU A 68 -17.30 -15.73 -6.42
CA GLU A 68 -17.87 -17.08 -6.45
C GLU A 68 -17.36 -17.93 -5.28
N ASP A 69 -16.06 -17.86 -4.98
CA ASP A 69 -15.47 -18.60 -3.86
C ASP A 69 -15.95 -18.06 -2.50
N LEU A 70 -16.04 -16.74 -2.35
CA LEU A 70 -16.61 -16.13 -1.15
C LEU A 70 -18.08 -16.51 -0.96
N ARG A 71 -18.85 -16.66 -2.04
CA ARG A 71 -20.24 -17.14 -1.98
C ARG A 71 -20.36 -18.61 -1.59
N LYS A 72 -19.40 -19.46 -1.94
CA LYS A 72 -19.38 -20.87 -1.51
C LYS A 72 -19.06 -21.00 -0.01
N ILE A 73 -18.09 -20.22 0.46
CA ILE A 73 -17.58 -20.31 1.84
C ILE A 73 -18.50 -19.55 2.82
N LEU A 74 -19.23 -18.53 2.34
CA LEU A 74 -20.06 -17.63 3.16
C LEU A 74 -19.35 -17.17 4.45
N PRO A 75 -18.12 -16.65 4.36
CA PRO A 75 -17.28 -16.43 5.55
C PRO A 75 -17.83 -15.37 6.51
N PHE A 76 -18.82 -14.58 6.10
CA PHE A 76 -19.42 -13.50 6.89
C PHE A 76 -20.77 -13.86 7.51
N THR A 77 -21.14 -15.15 7.56
CA THR A 77 -22.33 -15.55 8.32
C THR A 77 -22.15 -15.22 9.80
N LEU A 78 -23.15 -14.54 10.37
CA LEU A 78 -23.20 -14.23 11.78
C LEU A 78 -23.39 -15.54 12.57
N VAL A 79 -22.31 -16.02 13.16
CA VAL A 79 -22.33 -17.16 14.10
C VAL A 79 -22.06 -16.62 15.50
N PRO A 80 -23.05 -16.68 16.42
CA PRO A 80 -22.85 -16.26 17.79
C PRO A 80 -21.69 -17.04 18.44
N GLY A 81 -20.73 -16.32 19.02
CA GLY A 81 -19.61 -16.95 19.76
C GLY A 81 -18.53 -17.58 18.88
N ARG A 82 -18.45 -17.22 17.59
CA ARG A 82 -17.41 -17.72 16.68
C ARG A 82 -16.00 -17.44 17.20
N CYS A 83 -15.25 -18.49 17.48
CA CYS A 83 -13.82 -18.45 17.80
C CYS A 83 -13.00 -19.02 16.63
N HIS A 84 -11.74 -18.61 16.52
CA HIS A 84 -10.81 -19.20 15.56
C HIS A 84 -10.43 -20.61 16.04
N ALA A 85 -10.36 -21.60 15.13
CA ALA A 85 -10.07 -23.00 15.50
C ALA A 85 -8.74 -23.14 16.27
N SER A 86 -7.73 -22.36 15.90
CA SER A 86 -6.44 -22.33 16.60
C SER A 86 -6.46 -21.58 17.94
N PHE A 87 -7.49 -20.79 18.22
CA PHE A 87 -7.60 -19.97 19.43
C PHE A 87 -8.99 -20.11 20.07
N PRO A 88 -9.32 -21.31 20.60
CA PRO A 88 -10.63 -21.57 21.19
C PRO A 88 -10.86 -20.78 22.50
N HIS A 89 -9.79 -20.38 23.18
CA HIS A 89 -9.83 -19.67 24.46
C HIS A 89 -9.95 -18.16 24.32
N ILE A 90 -9.77 -17.59 23.12
CA ILE A 90 -9.88 -16.15 22.89
C ILE A 90 -11.35 -15.84 22.55
N PRO A 91 -12.06 -15.07 23.38
CA PRO A 91 -13.46 -14.74 23.11
C PRO A 91 -13.58 -13.89 21.84
N SER A 92 -14.62 -14.19 21.04
CA SER A 92 -14.94 -13.53 19.78
C SER A 92 -15.04 -12.00 19.88
N SER A 93 -15.47 -11.47 21.03
CA SER A 93 -15.45 -10.05 21.30
C SER A 93 -14.90 -9.80 22.69
N PRO A 94 -13.91 -8.90 22.84
CA PRO A 94 -13.38 -8.52 24.15
C PRO A 94 -14.43 -7.80 25.01
N THR A 95 -15.49 -7.25 24.41
CA THR A 95 -16.54 -6.50 25.12
C THR A 95 -17.68 -7.37 25.66
N LYS A 96 -17.77 -8.64 25.26
CA LYS A 96 -18.86 -9.54 25.69
C LYS A 96 -18.81 -9.92 27.17
N LEU A 97 -17.62 -9.85 27.77
CA LEU A 97 -17.37 -10.23 29.16
C LEU A 97 -17.09 -9.03 30.06
N ILE A 98 -17.23 -7.80 29.54
CA ILE A 98 -17.01 -6.59 30.32
C ILE A 98 -18.21 -6.35 31.22
N ASP A 99 -17.93 -6.28 32.52
CA ASP A 99 -18.86 -5.76 33.53
C ASP A 99 -18.86 -4.23 33.43
N TRP A 100 -19.80 -3.69 32.65
CA TRP A 100 -19.91 -2.26 32.36
C TRP A 100 -19.99 -1.39 33.63
N PRO A 101 -20.81 -1.72 34.65
CA PRO A 101 -20.82 -1.00 35.93
C PRO A 101 -19.42 -0.84 36.55
N LYS A 102 -18.67 -1.94 36.68
CA LYS A 102 -17.33 -1.93 37.27
C LYS A 102 -16.30 -1.19 36.41
N PHE A 103 -16.37 -1.37 35.09
CA PHE A 103 -15.51 -0.67 34.14
C PHE A 103 -15.68 0.86 34.21
N HIS A 104 -16.92 1.34 34.38
CA HIS A 104 -17.20 2.76 34.53
C HIS A 104 -16.64 3.33 35.84
N GLU A 105 -16.71 2.57 36.94
CA GLU A 105 -16.15 2.94 38.25
C GLU A 105 -14.61 3.05 38.20
N ASP A 106 -13.94 2.07 37.60
CA ASP A 106 -12.48 2.07 37.42
C ASP A 106 -11.99 3.23 36.51
N CYS A 107 -12.77 3.56 35.46
CA CYS A 107 -12.50 4.71 34.60
C CYS A 107 -12.72 6.07 35.28
N ALA A 108 -13.61 6.13 36.27
CA ALA A 108 -13.84 7.34 37.05
C ALA A 108 -12.71 7.58 38.07
N ASN A 109 -12.23 6.52 38.72
CA ASN A 109 -11.17 6.60 39.74
C ASN A 109 -9.77 6.95 39.18
N THR A 110 -9.52 6.68 37.90
CA THR A 110 -8.22 6.96 37.25
C THR A 110 -8.07 8.40 36.74
N ARG A 111 -9.14 9.21 36.75
CA ARG A 111 -9.09 10.66 36.41
C ARG A 111 -8.79 11.56 37.61
N GLY A 112 -8.56 10.98 38.79
CA GLY A 112 -8.33 11.68 40.05
C GLY A 112 -6.89 11.65 40.57
N LYS A 113 -5.89 11.43 39.71
CA LYS A 113 -4.47 11.64 40.03
C LYS A 113 -3.80 12.53 39.00
#